data_AF-A0A9P8NVI8-F1
#
_entry.id   AF-A0A9P8NVI8-F1
#
_cell.length_a   1.000
_cell.length_b   1.000
_cell.length_c   1.000
_cell.angle_alpha   90.00
_cell.angle_beta   90.00
_cell.angle_gamma   90.00
#
_symmetry.space_group_name_H-M   'P 1'
#
loop_
_entity.id
_entity.type
_entity.pdbx_description
1 polymer ?
#
loop_
_entity_poly.entity_id
_entity_poly.type
_entity_poly.pdbx_seq_one_letter_code
_entity_poly.pdbx_strand_id
1 'polypeptide(L)'
;MFLVYLVLLCAVVHAQGLDISHYEIDVPGQFMQDNLFERSVERSLPTQDLYGLQSVTSSIGFNESQTYAFAFDTKIATSNITLKITIDSRPPSWRSSDEGLVLYYDFDDDLTDIEDTKKIEFRNFEAVLTLNNTQVNMHSFMFARLMSGGCGQCRNNEEWTYTMEISSGSIYFNYTGETLISVVDVDDESVLLSGADLWSNPNTEFVLSLYSDANYTSEVLTQVINNSTVTGDRNLIQITGLQRNSTYFATFTEHLFGSDVTLVHQRFNFTLRDSQACKIIHNLEFCKDVAYAVPASAALVEGAQTVDQLAALYDNYSSSLYVNFDYALQQIPCDTELDARYSPIVTCDDCRHSYRQWLCAVTIPRCSTLDAPLYKLYNQSEGRTDFIAQTIQPPLSYYEVLPCLNICQAIVRDCPPDFGFKCPSTSSLIKKSYGDDKYLDDGDTYLACNSFTFQHTSAGSRTHHIPWILLILCLAVLL
;
A
#
# COMPACT_ATOMS: atom_id res chain seq x y z
N MET A 1 -10.35 -0.62 57.90
CA MET A 1 -10.27 0.83 57.66
C MET A 1 -10.23 1.13 56.16
N PHE A 2 -11.24 0.67 55.41
CA PHE A 2 -11.47 0.97 53.98
C PHE A 2 -12.98 0.90 53.61
N LEU A 3 -13.84 0.70 54.63
CA LEU A 3 -15.30 0.67 54.49
C LEU A 3 -15.97 1.98 54.99
N VAL A 4 -15.17 2.96 55.41
CA VAL A 4 -15.65 4.29 55.84
C VAL A 4 -15.43 5.35 54.76
N TYR A 5 -14.61 5.07 53.74
CA TYR A 5 -14.38 5.98 52.61
C TYR A 5 -15.33 5.77 51.43
N LEU A 6 -16.04 4.64 51.36
CA LEU A 6 -17.00 4.37 50.28
C LEU A 6 -18.42 4.89 50.57
N VAL A 7 -18.73 5.22 51.82
CA VAL A 7 -20.05 5.74 52.24
C VAL A 7 -20.13 7.28 52.05
N LEU A 8 -19.01 7.95 51.81
CA LEU A 8 -18.92 9.40 51.65
C LEU A 8 -18.88 9.90 50.19
N LEU A 9 -18.79 9.00 49.20
CA LEU A 9 -18.83 9.36 47.77
C LEU A 9 -20.17 9.05 47.07
N CYS A 10 -21.07 8.30 47.72
CA CYS A 10 -22.43 8.07 47.19
C CYS A 10 -23.52 8.96 47.83
N ALA A 11 -23.13 9.95 48.64
CA ALA A 11 -24.07 10.85 49.35
C ALA A 11 -23.98 12.32 48.93
N VAL A 12 -23.45 12.63 47.73
CA VAL A 12 -23.35 14.00 47.20
C VAL A 12 -24.10 14.19 45.87
N VAL A 13 -24.72 13.15 45.30
CA VAL A 13 -25.36 13.25 43.98
C VAL A 13 -26.89 13.19 44.03
N HIS A 14 -27.54 13.18 45.20
CA HIS A 14 -28.99 13.34 45.28
C HIS A 14 -29.41 14.31 46.37
N ALA A 15 -30.13 15.34 45.92
CA ALA A 15 -30.85 16.38 46.65
C ALA A 15 -30.02 17.62 47.04
N GLN A 16 -30.03 18.64 46.17
CA GLN A 16 -30.72 19.91 46.44
C GLN A 16 -31.23 20.48 45.10
N GLY A 17 -32.55 20.58 44.96
CA GLY A 17 -33.15 21.41 43.92
C GLY A 17 -33.15 22.86 44.36
N LEU A 18 -32.87 23.78 43.43
CA LEU A 18 -33.47 25.12 43.35
C LEU A 18 -33.13 25.77 42.00
N ASP A 19 -34.18 26.34 41.44
CA ASP A 19 -34.43 26.98 40.15
C ASP A 19 -33.94 28.43 40.10
N ILE A 20 -33.24 28.88 39.05
CA ILE A 20 -33.38 30.25 38.51
C ILE A 20 -32.81 30.38 37.08
N SER A 21 -33.73 30.66 36.15
CA SER A 21 -33.72 31.58 34.99
C SER A 21 -32.43 32.25 34.45
N HIS A 22 -32.51 32.48 33.13
CA HIS A 22 -31.79 33.46 32.29
C HIS A 22 -30.36 33.13 31.85
N TYR A 23 -30.24 32.54 30.66
CA TYR A 23 -29.54 33.24 29.57
C TYR A 23 -30.10 32.81 28.21
N GLU A 24 -30.62 33.79 27.48
CA GLU A 24 -31.20 33.75 26.15
C GLU A 24 -30.08 34.02 25.14
N ILE A 25 -29.88 33.15 24.15
CA ILE A 25 -29.10 33.48 22.94
C ILE A 25 -29.82 32.86 21.72
N ASP A 26 -30.50 33.77 21.02
CA ASP A 26 -30.85 33.84 19.60
C ASP A 26 -31.20 32.56 18.82
N VAL A 27 -32.51 32.43 18.56
CA VAL A 27 -33.05 31.74 17.39
C VAL A 27 -33.21 32.78 16.26
N PRO A 28 -32.51 32.60 15.15
CA PRO A 28 -33.18 32.73 13.85
C PRO A 28 -32.71 31.60 12.91
N GLY A 29 -33.55 30.94 12.13
CA GLY A 29 -34.96 31.10 11.85
C GLY A 29 -35.45 29.89 11.07
N GLN A 30 -36.74 29.87 10.81
CA GLN A 30 -37.40 28.96 9.89
C GLN A 30 -36.58 28.83 8.59
N PHE A 31 -36.32 27.60 8.17
CA PHE A 31 -35.85 27.32 6.82
C PHE A 31 -36.90 27.85 5.85
N MET A 32 -36.61 29.02 5.25
CA MET A 32 -37.34 29.50 4.10
C MET A 32 -36.85 28.75 2.88
N GLN A 33 -37.81 28.13 2.21
CA GLN A 33 -37.75 27.72 0.82
C GLN A 33 -37.39 28.97 0.00
N ASP A 34 -36.16 29.07 -0.50
CA ASP A 34 -35.81 29.78 -1.74
C ASP A 34 -34.29 29.76 -1.96
N ASN A 35 -33.90 29.42 -3.19
CA ASN A 35 -32.54 29.25 -3.73
C ASN A 35 -31.92 27.85 -3.60
N LEU A 36 -32.67 26.83 -4.00
CA LEU A 36 -32.06 25.64 -4.60
C LEU A 36 -31.54 26.03 -6.00
N PHE A 37 -30.22 26.12 -6.16
CA PHE A 37 -29.61 26.05 -7.48
C PHE A 37 -29.79 24.61 -7.97
N GLU A 38 -30.93 24.37 -8.61
CA GLU A 38 -31.28 23.09 -9.19
C GLU A 38 -30.46 22.88 -10.46
N ARG A 39 -29.32 22.22 -10.32
CA ARG A 39 -28.64 21.59 -11.45
C ARG A 39 -28.80 20.08 -11.32
N SER A 40 -30.01 19.61 -11.59
CA SER A 40 -30.30 18.19 -11.80
C SER A 40 -29.60 17.72 -13.07
N VAL A 41 -28.39 17.19 -12.92
CA VAL A 41 -27.76 16.41 -13.99
C VAL A 41 -28.24 14.98 -13.81
N GLU A 42 -29.37 14.63 -14.44
CA GLU A 42 -29.77 13.24 -14.59
C GLU A 42 -28.69 12.51 -15.40
N ARG A 43 -27.84 11.74 -14.71
CA ARG A 43 -27.01 10.70 -15.35
C ARG A 43 -27.71 9.38 -15.14
N SER A 44 -28.31 8.86 -16.21
CA SER A 44 -28.73 7.47 -16.26
C SER A 44 -27.51 6.58 -16.51
N LEU A 45 -27.28 5.62 -15.61
CA LEU A 45 -26.35 4.53 -15.87
C LEU A 45 -27.16 3.36 -16.45
N PRO A 46 -27.02 3.04 -17.74
CA PRO A 46 -27.69 1.89 -18.32
C PRO A 46 -27.13 0.60 -17.70
N THR A 47 -27.99 -0.18 -17.06
CA THR A 47 -27.67 -1.45 -16.40
C THR A 47 -27.78 -2.67 -17.31
N GLN A 48 -27.79 -2.43 -18.62
CA GLN A 48 -28.06 -3.45 -19.62
C GLN A 48 -26.97 -4.55 -19.70
N ASP A 49 -25.82 -4.35 -19.05
CA ASP A 49 -24.73 -5.32 -18.94
C ASP A 49 -24.15 -5.34 -17.51
N LEU A 50 -24.94 -5.78 -16.54
CA LEU A 50 -24.54 -5.83 -15.12
C LEU A 50 -23.58 -6.99 -14.76
N TYR A 51 -23.09 -7.77 -15.73
CA TYR A 51 -21.98 -8.70 -15.53
C TYR A 51 -20.65 -7.93 -15.41
N GLY A 52 -20.51 -7.08 -14.39
CA GLY A 52 -19.33 -6.25 -14.19
C GLY A 52 -19.56 -5.04 -13.26
N LEU A 53 -18.45 -4.47 -12.79
CA LEU A 53 -18.39 -3.22 -12.03
C LEU A 53 -18.60 -2.03 -12.97
N GLN A 54 -19.56 -1.16 -12.67
CA GLN A 54 -19.72 0.15 -13.30
C GLN A 54 -19.36 1.25 -12.32
N SER A 55 -18.58 2.23 -12.75
CA SER A 55 -18.15 3.35 -11.89
C SER A 55 -18.45 4.71 -12.49
N VAL A 56 -18.82 5.67 -11.65
CA VAL A 56 -18.97 7.08 -11.99
C VAL A 56 -18.21 7.93 -10.98
N THR A 57 -17.27 8.71 -11.47
CA THR A 57 -16.61 9.75 -10.68
C THR A 57 -17.26 11.11 -10.96
N SER A 58 -17.53 11.86 -9.90
CA SER A 58 -18.11 13.20 -9.97
C SER A 58 -17.61 14.06 -8.81
N SER A 59 -17.95 15.35 -8.82
CA SER A 59 -17.67 16.28 -7.73
C SER A 59 -18.94 17.00 -7.31
N ILE A 60 -19.05 17.37 -6.04
CA ILE A 60 -20.22 18.06 -5.47
C ILE A 60 -19.74 19.21 -4.57
N GLY A 61 -20.28 20.41 -4.78
CA GLY A 61 -19.99 21.61 -3.98
C GLY A 61 -20.83 21.66 -2.70
N PHE A 62 -20.71 22.74 -1.93
CA PHE A 62 -21.45 22.92 -0.67
C PHE A 62 -22.94 23.16 -0.87
N ASN A 63 -23.76 22.56 -0.02
CA ASN A 63 -25.24 22.62 -0.10
C ASN A 63 -25.78 22.18 -1.48
N GLU A 64 -24.98 21.44 -2.24
CA GLU A 64 -25.41 20.84 -3.48
C GLU A 64 -25.93 19.42 -3.24
N SER A 65 -26.74 18.95 -4.18
CA SER A 65 -27.22 17.58 -4.25
C SER A 65 -27.10 17.06 -5.67
N GLN A 66 -26.76 15.78 -5.84
CA GLN A 66 -26.76 15.09 -7.13
C GLN A 66 -27.58 13.81 -7.05
N THR A 67 -28.48 13.62 -8.01
CA THR A 67 -29.36 12.44 -8.07
C THR A 67 -28.94 11.53 -9.22
N TYR A 68 -28.84 10.24 -8.91
CA TYR A 68 -28.51 9.17 -9.83
C TYR A 68 -29.70 8.22 -9.94
N ALA A 69 -29.99 7.76 -11.17
CA ALA A 69 -31.01 6.77 -11.42
C ALA A 69 -30.37 5.50 -11.97
N PHE A 70 -30.64 4.38 -11.30
CA PHE A 70 -30.19 3.04 -11.67
C PHE A 70 -31.39 2.26 -12.15
N ALA A 71 -31.41 1.88 -13.43
CA ALA A 71 -32.42 0.95 -13.93
C ALA A 71 -32.09 -0.47 -13.44
N PHE A 72 -33.07 -1.34 -13.22
CA PHE A 72 -32.82 -2.76 -12.99
C PHE A 72 -33.52 -3.58 -14.06
N ASP A 73 -32.81 -4.54 -14.65
CA ASP A 73 -33.46 -5.55 -15.48
C ASP A 73 -34.06 -6.62 -14.56
N THR A 74 -35.36 -6.48 -14.30
CA THR A 74 -36.18 -7.37 -13.46
C THR A 74 -36.25 -8.82 -13.97
N LYS A 75 -35.71 -9.10 -15.17
CA LYS A 75 -35.60 -10.47 -15.72
C LYS A 75 -34.22 -11.10 -15.50
N ILE A 76 -33.24 -10.35 -15.03
CA ILE A 76 -31.81 -10.74 -14.98
C ILE A 76 -31.26 -10.80 -13.55
N ALA A 77 -31.85 -10.11 -12.56
CA ALA A 77 -31.30 -10.12 -11.20
C ALA A 77 -31.42 -11.52 -10.56
N THR A 78 -30.32 -12.27 -10.61
CA THR A 78 -30.10 -13.51 -9.86
C THR A 78 -29.21 -13.27 -8.65
N SER A 79 -28.53 -12.12 -8.58
CA SER A 79 -27.52 -11.74 -7.58
C SER A 79 -27.92 -10.47 -6.81
N ASN A 80 -27.23 -10.19 -5.69
CA ASN A 80 -27.36 -8.93 -4.97
C ASN A 80 -26.67 -7.80 -5.75
N ILE A 81 -27.17 -6.58 -5.62
CA ILE A 81 -26.55 -5.38 -6.17
C ILE A 81 -25.86 -4.62 -5.04
N THR A 82 -24.58 -4.32 -5.19
CA THR A 82 -23.85 -3.45 -4.26
C THR A 82 -23.59 -2.11 -4.93
N LEU A 83 -23.99 -1.03 -4.26
CA LEU A 83 -23.62 0.34 -4.57
C LEU A 83 -22.67 0.83 -3.50
N LYS A 84 -21.47 1.26 -3.88
CA LYS A 84 -20.51 1.91 -3.00
C LYS A 84 -20.24 3.32 -3.47
N ILE A 85 -20.02 4.23 -2.55
CA ILE A 85 -19.48 5.55 -2.83
C ILE A 85 -18.26 5.75 -1.95
N THR A 86 -17.15 6.15 -2.55
CA THR A 86 -15.92 6.54 -1.86
C THR A 86 -15.63 8.00 -2.11
N ILE A 87 -15.28 8.72 -1.05
CA ILE A 87 -14.79 10.09 -1.10
C ILE A 87 -13.30 10.02 -1.45
N ASP A 88 -12.96 10.48 -2.65
CA ASP A 88 -11.59 10.54 -3.13
C ASP A 88 -10.82 11.74 -2.56
N SER A 89 -11.52 12.86 -2.36
CA SER A 89 -10.96 14.04 -1.68
C SER A 89 -12.07 14.89 -1.06
N ARG A 90 -11.75 15.51 0.09
CA ARG A 90 -12.63 16.43 0.79
C ARG A 90 -12.18 17.87 0.58
N PRO A 91 -13.11 18.84 0.68
CA PRO A 91 -12.76 20.25 0.74
C PRO A 91 -11.68 20.52 1.80
N PRO A 92 -10.58 21.24 1.48
CA PRO A 92 -9.52 21.56 2.44
C PRO A 92 -10.01 22.29 3.69
N SER A 93 -11.10 23.05 3.56
CA SER A 93 -11.70 23.80 4.66
C SER A 93 -12.68 22.97 5.50
N TRP A 94 -12.96 21.71 5.14
CA TRP A 94 -13.80 20.82 5.94
C TRP A 94 -13.04 20.35 7.19
N ARG A 95 -13.56 20.73 8.37
CA ARG A 95 -12.94 20.43 9.68
C ARG A 95 -13.83 19.57 10.59
N SER A 96 -15.01 19.16 10.13
CA SER A 96 -15.90 18.31 10.92
C SER A 96 -15.32 16.90 11.06
N SER A 97 -15.75 16.20 12.11
CA SER A 97 -15.45 14.78 12.31
C SER A 97 -16.27 13.87 11.40
N ASP A 98 -17.39 14.36 10.87
CA ASP A 98 -18.15 13.67 9.84
C ASP A 98 -17.51 13.87 8.45
N GLU A 99 -17.93 13.06 7.49
CA GLU A 99 -17.39 13.08 6.13
C GLU A 99 -18.02 14.16 5.23
N GLY A 100 -19.04 14.87 5.71
CA GLY A 100 -19.69 15.96 5.00
C GLY A 100 -20.60 15.55 3.85
N LEU A 101 -20.74 14.26 3.56
CA LEU A 101 -21.66 13.72 2.57
C LEU A 101 -22.65 12.74 3.20
N VAL A 102 -23.87 12.72 2.67
CA VAL A 102 -24.91 11.74 3.02
C VAL A 102 -25.55 11.22 1.74
N LEU A 103 -25.71 9.90 1.65
CA LEU A 103 -26.42 9.27 0.54
C LEU A 103 -27.85 8.94 0.95
N TYR A 104 -28.82 9.42 0.21
CA TYR A 104 -30.23 9.03 0.31
C TYR A 104 -30.59 8.12 -0.85
N TYR A 105 -31.48 7.16 -0.64
CA TYR A 105 -31.95 6.29 -1.72
C TYR A 105 -33.40 5.87 -1.52
N ASP A 106 -34.10 5.69 -2.64
CA ASP A 106 -35.47 5.19 -2.71
C ASP A 106 -35.70 4.43 -4.02
N PHE A 107 -36.77 3.63 -4.08
CA PHE A 107 -37.13 2.84 -5.25
C PHE A 107 -38.39 3.35 -5.98
N ASP A 108 -39.23 4.11 -5.29
CA ASP A 108 -40.55 4.53 -5.76
C ASP A 108 -40.66 6.05 -5.93
N ASP A 109 -39.71 6.82 -5.37
CA ASP A 109 -39.65 8.28 -5.39
C ASP A 109 -38.38 8.78 -6.11
N ASP A 110 -38.48 9.90 -6.84
CA ASP A 110 -37.35 10.60 -7.48
C ASP A 110 -36.47 11.38 -6.47
N LEU A 111 -36.77 11.22 -5.17
CA LEU A 111 -36.09 11.82 -4.03
C LEU A 111 -36.26 13.34 -3.99
N THR A 112 -37.41 13.85 -4.43
CA THR A 112 -37.79 15.27 -4.31
C THR A 112 -38.10 15.65 -2.86
N ASP A 113 -38.67 14.74 -2.07
CA ASP A 113 -38.83 14.85 -0.62
C ASP A 113 -37.90 13.86 0.10
N ILE A 114 -37.12 14.34 1.06
CA ILE A 114 -36.06 13.57 1.74
C ILE A 114 -36.48 13.17 3.16
N GLU A 115 -37.57 13.73 3.71
CA GLU A 115 -37.92 13.59 5.14
C GLU A 115 -38.17 12.14 5.57
N ASP A 116 -38.67 11.28 4.67
CA ASP A 116 -38.98 9.86 4.92
C ASP A 116 -38.07 8.87 4.16
N THR A 117 -36.97 9.34 3.58
CA THR A 117 -36.10 8.52 2.72
C THR A 117 -35.03 7.76 3.50
N LYS A 118 -34.59 6.62 2.95
CA LYS A 118 -33.52 5.82 3.57
C LYS A 118 -32.19 6.53 3.35
N LYS A 119 -31.40 6.69 4.42
CA LYS A 119 -30.07 7.31 4.37
C LYS A 119 -28.94 6.35 4.73
N ILE A 120 -27.78 6.60 4.15
CA ILE A 120 -26.51 5.93 4.44
C ILE A 120 -25.50 7.01 4.79
N GLU A 121 -24.96 6.90 6.00
CA GLU A 121 -23.92 7.79 6.48
C GLU A 121 -22.56 7.26 6.05
N PHE A 122 -21.70 8.16 5.58
CA PHE A 122 -20.33 7.83 5.24
C PHE A 122 -19.53 7.56 6.51
N ARG A 123 -18.71 6.51 6.47
CA ARG A 123 -17.76 6.15 7.52
C ARG A 123 -16.43 5.83 6.86
N ASN A 124 -15.34 6.37 7.39
CA ASN A 124 -14.00 6.18 6.80
C ASN A 124 -13.97 6.50 5.30
N PHE A 125 -14.54 7.65 4.91
CA PHE A 125 -14.63 8.09 3.52
C PHE A 125 -15.48 7.21 2.59
N GLU A 126 -16.29 6.28 3.10
CA GLU A 126 -17.12 5.43 2.24
C GLU A 126 -18.56 5.22 2.75
N ALA A 127 -19.48 4.99 1.82
CA ALA A 127 -20.85 4.57 2.06
C ALA A 127 -21.16 3.35 1.18
N VAL A 128 -21.71 2.29 1.77
CA VAL A 128 -22.01 1.03 1.07
C VAL A 128 -23.47 0.65 1.27
N LEU A 129 -24.16 0.40 0.16
CA LEU A 129 -25.52 -0.12 0.08
C LEU A 129 -25.50 -1.48 -0.59
N THR A 130 -26.07 -2.50 0.06
CA THR A 130 -26.28 -3.80 -0.57
C THR A 130 -27.77 -4.07 -0.67
N LEU A 131 -28.25 -4.21 -1.90
CA LEU A 131 -29.63 -4.53 -2.24
C LEU A 131 -29.73 -6.02 -2.54
N ASN A 132 -30.63 -6.69 -1.83
CA ASN A 132 -30.83 -8.10 -2.07
C ASN A 132 -31.62 -8.33 -3.37
N ASN A 133 -31.53 -9.55 -3.91
CA ASN A 133 -32.20 -9.89 -5.14
C ASN A 133 -33.73 -9.69 -5.10
N THR A 134 -34.37 -9.88 -3.94
CA THR A 134 -35.82 -9.66 -3.81
C THR A 134 -36.22 -8.20 -3.94
N GLN A 135 -35.40 -7.27 -3.43
CA GLN A 135 -35.62 -5.83 -3.57
C GLN A 135 -35.43 -5.40 -5.03
N VAL A 136 -34.36 -5.88 -5.68
CA VAL A 136 -34.06 -5.53 -7.07
C VAL A 136 -35.14 -6.04 -8.03
N ASN A 137 -35.66 -7.26 -7.82
CA ASN A 137 -36.71 -7.81 -8.69
C ASN A 137 -38.07 -7.15 -8.54
N MET A 138 -38.32 -6.43 -7.44
CA MET A 138 -39.60 -5.74 -7.19
C MET A 138 -39.65 -4.35 -7.83
N HIS A 139 -38.52 -3.75 -8.19
CA HIS A 139 -38.44 -2.38 -8.67
C HIS A 139 -37.69 -2.30 -10.00
N SER A 140 -38.15 -1.44 -10.91
CA SER A 140 -37.47 -1.21 -12.20
C SER A 140 -36.38 -0.15 -12.12
N PHE A 141 -36.38 0.66 -11.05
CA PHE A 141 -35.41 1.70 -10.82
C PHE A 141 -35.07 1.80 -9.32
N MET A 142 -33.89 2.34 -9.03
CA MET A 142 -33.54 2.93 -7.75
C MET A 142 -32.97 4.32 -8.01
N PHE A 143 -33.38 5.28 -7.21
CA PHE A 143 -32.83 6.61 -7.18
C PHE A 143 -31.88 6.72 -5.99
N ALA A 144 -30.73 7.34 -6.19
CA ALA A 144 -29.82 7.69 -5.10
C ALA A 144 -29.42 9.16 -5.20
N ARG A 145 -29.66 9.91 -4.14
CA ARG A 145 -29.35 11.34 -4.03
C ARG A 145 -28.21 11.54 -3.05
N LEU A 146 -27.07 11.96 -3.55
CA LEU A 146 -25.93 12.37 -2.74
C LEU A 146 -26.10 13.84 -2.37
N MET A 147 -25.98 14.15 -1.08
CA MET A 147 -26.07 15.51 -0.56
C MET A 147 -24.82 15.87 0.20
N SER A 148 -24.37 17.11 0.01
CA SER A 148 -23.30 17.70 0.80
C SER A 148 -23.85 18.47 2.00
N GLY A 149 -23.10 18.45 3.09
CA GLY A 149 -23.37 19.28 4.27
C GLY A 149 -22.99 20.74 4.03
N GLY A 150 -23.63 21.62 4.80
CA GLY A 150 -23.26 23.03 4.81
C GLY A 150 -21.92 23.26 5.51
N CYS A 151 -21.10 24.15 4.94
CA CYS A 151 -19.87 24.60 5.56
C CYS A 151 -19.84 26.12 5.68
N GLY A 152 -19.91 26.64 6.91
CA GLY A 152 -19.86 28.09 7.16
C GLY A 152 -18.46 28.72 7.01
N GLN A 153 -17.41 27.92 6.87
CA GLN A 153 -16.00 28.37 6.82
C GLN A 153 -15.30 28.03 5.50
N CYS A 154 -16.01 27.40 4.55
CA CYS A 154 -15.42 26.93 3.31
C CYS A 154 -15.54 27.96 2.19
N ARG A 155 -14.66 27.87 1.18
CA ARG A 155 -14.68 28.75 0.01
C ARG A 155 -15.65 28.20 -1.03
N ASN A 156 -16.34 29.07 -1.77
CA ASN A 156 -17.39 28.71 -2.74
C ASN A 156 -16.93 27.84 -3.94
N ASN A 157 -15.65 27.49 -4.04
CA ASN A 157 -15.08 26.68 -5.13
C ASN A 157 -14.45 25.37 -4.64
N GLU A 158 -14.60 25.03 -3.35
CA GLU A 158 -14.16 23.74 -2.85
C GLU A 158 -15.29 22.72 -3.00
N GLU A 159 -14.93 21.50 -3.40
CA GLU A 159 -15.86 20.43 -3.71
C GLU A 159 -15.37 19.14 -3.07
N TRP A 160 -16.30 18.23 -2.76
CA TRP A 160 -15.95 16.83 -2.56
C TRP A 160 -15.83 16.17 -3.92
N THR A 161 -14.77 15.38 -4.12
CA THR A 161 -14.68 14.46 -5.25
C THR A 161 -14.97 13.06 -4.76
N TYR A 162 -15.81 12.32 -5.47
CA TYR A 162 -16.20 10.98 -5.09
C TYR A 162 -16.34 10.06 -6.29
N THR A 163 -16.17 8.76 -6.03
CA THR A 163 -16.38 7.69 -6.99
C THR A 163 -17.50 6.80 -6.48
N MET A 164 -18.52 6.63 -7.32
CA MET A 164 -19.67 5.77 -7.09
C MET A 164 -19.54 4.52 -7.96
N GLU A 165 -19.65 3.36 -7.36
CA GLU A 165 -19.43 2.07 -7.99
C GLU A 165 -20.66 1.18 -7.77
N ILE A 166 -21.22 0.62 -8.83
CA ILE A 166 -22.33 -0.33 -8.78
C ILE A 166 -21.92 -1.64 -9.42
N SER A 167 -22.28 -2.76 -8.81
CA SER A 167 -22.01 -4.10 -9.34
C SER A 167 -23.17 -5.04 -9.05
N SER A 168 -23.49 -5.92 -10.01
CA SER A 168 -24.28 -7.12 -9.72
C SER A 168 -23.33 -8.25 -9.34
N GLY A 169 -23.36 -8.64 -8.07
CA GLY A 169 -22.37 -9.52 -7.45
C GLY A 169 -21.99 -9.03 -6.05
N SER A 170 -21.55 -9.96 -5.21
CA SER A 170 -21.11 -9.69 -3.84
C SER A 170 -19.68 -9.17 -3.83
N ILE A 171 -19.46 -7.92 -4.24
CA ILE A 171 -18.16 -7.26 -4.08
C ILE A 171 -17.93 -6.93 -2.60
N TYR A 172 -16.79 -7.39 -2.06
CA TYR A 172 -16.33 -7.03 -0.72
C TYR A 172 -15.02 -6.24 -0.82
N PHE A 173 -14.92 -5.16 -0.07
CA PHE A 173 -13.69 -4.36 -0.01
C PHE A 173 -12.87 -4.78 1.21
N ASN A 174 -11.64 -5.22 0.99
CA ASN A 174 -10.72 -5.63 2.06
C ASN A 174 -9.63 -4.58 2.26
N TYR A 175 -9.92 -3.59 3.12
CA TYR A 175 -8.96 -2.53 3.47
C TYR A 175 -8.36 -2.69 4.87
N THR A 176 -8.58 -3.84 5.54
CA THR A 176 -8.23 -4.02 6.96
C THR A 176 -6.75 -4.33 7.22
N GLY A 177 -5.86 -4.11 6.24
CA GLY A 177 -4.43 -3.85 6.49
C GLY A 177 -3.42 -4.88 6.00
N GLU A 178 -3.81 -5.84 5.16
CA GLU A 178 -2.87 -6.73 4.47
C GLU A 178 -2.87 -6.42 2.98
N THR A 179 -1.86 -5.67 2.53
CA THR A 179 -1.62 -5.46 1.09
C THR A 179 -1.07 -6.76 0.52
N LEU A 180 -1.91 -7.54 -0.17
CA LEU A 180 -1.44 -8.76 -0.84
C LEU A 180 -0.39 -8.48 -1.91
N ILE A 181 -0.47 -7.31 -2.56
CA ILE A 181 0.52 -6.86 -3.52
C ILE A 181 1.16 -5.57 -3.04
N SER A 182 2.48 -5.48 -3.17
CA SER A 182 3.26 -4.27 -2.90
C SER A 182 4.29 -4.02 -4.00
N VAL A 183 4.65 -2.74 -4.19
CA VAL A 183 5.68 -2.34 -5.15
C VAL A 183 7.06 -2.61 -4.54
N VAL A 184 7.87 -3.42 -5.22
CA VAL A 184 9.24 -3.73 -4.81
C VAL A 184 10.20 -2.70 -5.37
N ASP A 185 10.13 -2.48 -6.69
CA ASP A 185 10.92 -1.45 -7.37
C ASP A 185 10.35 -1.10 -8.76
N VAL A 186 10.86 -0.01 -9.35
CA VAL A 186 10.49 0.49 -10.68
C VAL A 186 11.73 0.87 -11.49
N ASP A 187 11.70 0.61 -12.79
CA ASP A 187 12.63 1.22 -13.76
C ASP A 187 11.88 2.17 -14.71
N ASP A 188 12.42 2.41 -15.90
CA ASP A 188 11.89 3.38 -16.86
C ASP A 188 10.71 2.85 -17.69
N GLU A 189 10.47 1.53 -17.71
CA GLU A 189 9.41 0.91 -18.52
C GLU A 189 8.72 -0.29 -17.85
N SER A 190 9.11 -0.60 -16.61
CA SER A 190 8.60 -1.75 -15.88
C SER A 190 8.51 -1.51 -14.37
N VAL A 191 7.60 -2.26 -13.75
CA VAL A 191 7.42 -2.32 -12.30
C VAL A 191 7.56 -3.76 -11.85
N LEU A 192 8.22 -3.95 -10.70
CA LEU A 192 8.29 -5.22 -10.00
C LEU A 192 7.42 -5.17 -8.75
N LEU A 193 6.50 -6.12 -8.64
CA LEU A 193 5.56 -6.25 -7.54
C LEU A 193 5.84 -7.55 -6.77
N SER A 194 5.54 -7.57 -5.48
CA SER A 194 5.60 -8.76 -4.64
C SER A 194 4.19 -9.13 -4.21
N GLY A 195 3.79 -10.37 -4.49
CA GLY A 195 2.52 -10.96 -4.09
C GLY A 195 2.67 -11.86 -2.87
N ALA A 196 2.24 -11.43 -1.69
CA ALA A 196 2.10 -12.32 -0.54
C ALA A 196 0.90 -13.26 -0.79
N ASP A 197 1.08 -14.57 -0.54
CA ASP A 197 0.00 -15.57 -0.42
C ASP A 197 -1.01 -15.69 -1.60
N LEU A 198 -0.64 -15.25 -2.81
CA LEU A 198 -1.48 -15.29 -4.02
C LEU A 198 -1.84 -16.70 -4.52
N TRP A 199 -1.42 -17.78 -3.85
CA TRP A 199 -1.79 -19.16 -4.21
C TRP A 199 -2.33 -19.97 -3.03
N SER A 200 -2.72 -19.29 -1.95
CA SER A 200 -3.35 -19.96 -0.81
C SER A 200 -4.62 -20.72 -1.20
N ASN A 201 -5.33 -20.27 -2.24
CA ASN A 201 -6.50 -20.93 -2.79
C ASN A 201 -6.39 -21.11 -4.33
N PRO A 202 -6.36 -22.35 -4.84
CA PRO A 202 -6.26 -22.61 -6.28
C PRO A 202 -7.53 -22.26 -7.08
N ASN A 203 -8.64 -21.95 -6.38
CA ASN A 203 -9.90 -21.53 -7.00
C ASN A 203 -10.09 -20.00 -6.99
N THR A 204 -9.00 -19.24 -6.87
CA THR A 204 -9.03 -17.78 -6.93
C THR A 204 -8.32 -17.29 -8.19
N GLU A 205 -8.98 -16.44 -8.95
CA GLU A 205 -8.39 -15.65 -10.02
C GLU A 205 -7.98 -14.28 -9.46
N PHE A 206 -6.75 -13.87 -9.74
CA PHE A 206 -6.23 -12.59 -9.32
C PHE A 206 -6.06 -11.70 -10.54
N VAL A 207 -6.61 -10.48 -10.49
CA VAL A 207 -6.56 -9.52 -11.60
C VAL A 207 -5.95 -8.23 -11.10
N LEU A 208 -4.98 -7.72 -11.86
CA LEU A 208 -4.35 -6.44 -11.64
C LEU A 208 -4.71 -5.51 -12.81
N SER A 209 -5.34 -4.38 -12.49
CA SER A 209 -5.65 -3.33 -13.46
C SER A 209 -4.78 -2.10 -13.20
N LEU A 210 -4.17 -1.58 -14.26
CA LEU A 210 -3.34 -0.37 -14.25
C LEU A 210 -4.01 0.75 -15.03
N TYR A 211 -4.02 1.94 -14.43
CA TYR A 211 -4.65 3.14 -14.97
C TYR A 211 -3.63 4.28 -15.04
N SER A 212 -3.72 5.11 -16.08
CA SER A 212 -2.86 6.28 -16.25
C SER A 212 -3.40 7.56 -15.58
N ASP A 213 -4.65 7.52 -15.11
CA ASP A 213 -5.32 8.63 -14.45
C ASP A 213 -5.60 8.29 -12.99
N ALA A 214 -5.42 9.25 -12.08
CA ALA A 214 -5.74 9.14 -10.66
C ALA A 214 -7.22 8.86 -10.40
N ASN A 215 -8.09 9.20 -11.36
CA ASN A 215 -9.53 8.94 -11.34
C ASN A 215 -9.91 7.65 -12.09
N TYR A 216 -8.94 6.83 -12.51
CA TYR A 216 -9.17 5.50 -13.09
C TYR A 216 -10.04 5.47 -14.36
N THR A 217 -10.13 6.59 -15.07
CA THR A 217 -10.98 6.73 -16.26
C THR A 217 -10.38 6.08 -17.51
N SER A 218 -9.07 5.88 -17.51
CA SER A 218 -8.28 5.40 -18.65
C SER A 218 -7.48 4.18 -18.22
N GLU A 219 -8.08 2.99 -18.37
CA GLU A 219 -7.39 1.72 -18.17
C GLU A 219 -6.35 1.51 -19.27
N VAL A 220 -5.13 1.17 -18.85
CA VAL A 220 -3.99 0.95 -19.75
C VAL A 220 -3.70 -0.53 -19.93
N LEU A 221 -3.81 -1.30 -18.85
CA LEU A 221 -3.49 -2.71 -18.85
C LEU A 221 -4.31 -3.46 -17.80
N THR A 222 -4.88 -4.58 -18.22
CA THR A 222 -5.44 -5.60 -17.32
C THR A 222 -4.56 -6.85 -17.42
N GLN A 223 -4.03 -7.31 -16.30
CA GLN A 223 -3.17 -8.49 -16.22
C GLN A 223 -3.78 -9.51 -15.27
N VAL A 224 -4.12 -10.69 -15.79
CA VAL A 224 -4.47 -11.85 -14.96
C VAL A 224 -3.19 -12.43 -14.37
N ILE A 225 -3.15 -12.56 -13.05
CA ILE A 225 -2.02 -13.10 -12.30
C ILE A 225 -2.24 -14.61 -12.12
N ASN A 226 -1.34 -15.39 -12.70
CA ASN A 226 -1.30 -16.84 -12.63
C ASN A 226 0.13 -17.34 -12.31
N ASN A 227 0.31 -18.66 -12.13
CA ASN A 227 1.64 -19.23 -11.84
C ASN A 227 2.70 -18.93 -12.90
N SER A 228 2.31 -18.67 -14.15
CA SER A 228 3.26 -18.31 -15.22
C SER A 228 3.68 -16.84 -15.22
N THR A 229 2.88 -15.94 -14.64
CA THR A 229 3.25 -14.52 -14.45
C THR A 229 4.13 -14.30 -13.24
N VAL A 230 4.22 -15.32 -12.37
CA VAL A 230 4.98 -15.24 -11.13
C VAL A 230 6.29 -15.97 -11.27
N THR A 231 7.33 -15.30 -10.84
CA THR A 231 8.69 -15.72 -11.10
C THR A 231 9.45 -15.88 -9.78
N GLY A 232 10.13 -17.03 -9.66
CA GLY A 232 10.96 -17.41 -8.52
C GLY A 232 10.21 -17.75 -7.23
N ASP A 233 10.98 -18.08 -6.20
CA ASP A 233 10.50 -18.48 -4.86
C ASP A 233 9.83 -17.34 -4.06
N ARG A 234 9.72 -16.14 -4.63
CA ARG A 234 9.36 -14.88 -3.95
C ARG A 234 8.07 -14.25 -4.45
N ASN A 235 7.33 -14.96 -5.27
CA ASN A 235 6.03 -14.50 -5.74
C ASN A 235 6.10 -13.13 -6.43
N LEU A 236 7.18 -12.91 -7.20
CA LEU A 236 7.44 -11.64 -7.88
C LEU A 236 6.69 -11.60 -9.20
N ILE A 237 6.05 -10.46 -9.46
CA ILE A 237 5.30 -10.16 -10.69
C ILE A 237 5.97 -8.97 -11.35
N GLN A 238 6.47 -9.14 -12.57
CA GLN A 238 7.02 -8.03 -13.35
C GLN A 238 6.06 -7.64 -14.47
N ILE A 239 5.80 -6.34 -14.60
CA ILE A 239 4.98 -5.76 -15.66
C ILE A 239 5.86 -4.85 -16.48
N THR A 240 5.92 -5.06 -17.79
CA THR A 240 6.81 -4.37 -18.72
C THR A 240 6.03 -3.63 -19.80
N GLY A 241 6.70 -2.73 -20.54
CA GLY A 241 6.10 -2.01 -21.67
C GLY A 241 5.24 -0.82 -21.23
N LEU A 242 5.46 -0.34 -20.00
CA LEU A 242 4.82 0.85 -19.47
C LEU A 242 5.56 2.12 -19.96
N GLN A 243 4.86 3.25 -19.97
CA GLN A 243 5.42 4.50 -20.45
C GLN A 243 6.36 5.13 -19.40
N ARG A 244 7.50 5.60 -19.89
CA ARG A 244 8.50 6.30 -19.09
C ARG A 244 7.94 7.56 -18.43
N ASN A 245 8.47 7.92 -17.26
CA ASN A 245 8.11 9.13 -16.51
C ASN A 245 6.59 9.31 -16.32
N SER A 246 5.89 8.19 -16.12
CA SER A 246 4.44 8.16 -15.97
C SER A 246 4.05 7.55 -14.62
N THR A 247 3.04 8.12 -13.99
CA THR A 247 2.45 7.61 -12.76
C THR A 247 1.28 6.69 -13.11
N TYR A 248 1.30 5.48 -12.55
CA TYR A 248 0.24 4.50 -12.70
C TYR A 248 -0.45 4.27 -11.37
N PHE A 249 -1.76 4.11 -11.44
CA PHE A 249 -2.61 3.72 -10.33
C PHE A 249 -3.06 2.28 -10.55
N ALA A 250 -2.92 1.46 -9.52
CA ALA A 250 -3.13 0.03 -9.59
C ALA A 250 -4.25 -0.41 -8.65
N THR A 251 -5.16 -1.23 -9.19
CA THR A 251 -6.22 -1.89 -8.45
C THR A 251 -6.02 -3.39 -8.55
N PHE A 252 -6.08 -4.08 -7.41
CA PHE A 252 -5.92 -5.52 -7.33
C PHE A 252 -7.20 -6.17 -6.83
N THR A 253 -7.65 -7.20 -7.55
CA THR A 253 -8.91 -7.89 -7.25
C THR A 253 -8.75 -9.40 -7.21
N GLU A 254 -9.45 -10.05 -6.29
CA GLU A 254 -9.58 -11.49 -6.23
C GLU A 254 -10.98 -11.91 -6.63
N HIS A 255 -11.08 -12.89 -7.52
CA HIS A 255 -12.35 -13.46 -7.94
C HIS A 255 -12.37 -14.96 -7.59
N LEU A 256 -13.33 -15.38 -6.78
CA LEU A 256 -13.45 -16.78 -6.36
C LEU A 256 -14.31 -17.55 -7.37
N PHE A 257 -13.73 -18.55 -8.04
CA PHE A 257 -14.43 -19.34 -9.05
C PHE A 257 -15.69 -20.00 -8.49
N GLY A 258 -16.81 -19.86 -9.21
CA GLY A 258 -18.11 -20.41 -8.81
C GLY A 258 -18.84 -19.59 -7.75
N SER A 259 -18.36 -18.39 -7.43
CA SER A 259 -19.06 -17.41 -6.60
C SER A 259 -19.14 -16.07 -7.31
N ASP A 260 -20.19 -15.29 -7.05
CA ASP A 260 -20.29 -13.90 -7.52
C ASP A 260 -19.48 -12.94 -6.64
N VAL A 261 -18.49 -13.46 -5.91
CA VAL A 261 -17.73 -12.71 -4.89
C VAL A 261 -16.42 -12.23 -5.50
N THR A 262 -16.24 -10.91 -5.51
CA THR A 262 -14.96 -10.28 -5.88
C THR A 262 -14.44 -9.45 -4.72
N LEU A 263 -13.24 -9.74 -4.26
CA LEU A 263 -12.54 -8.99 -3.23
C LEU A 263 -11.71 -7.90 -3.88
N VAL A 264 -11.86 -6.65 -3.46
CA VAL A 264 -11.05 -5.53 -3.96
C VAL A 264 -10.10 -5.06 -2.85
N HIS A 265 -8.81 -5.00 -3.17
CA HIS A 265 -7.74 -4.59 -2.26
C HIS A 265 -7.50 -3.09 -2.26
N GLN A 266 -6.72 -2.62 -1.28
CA GLN A 266 -6.30 -1.22 -1.23
C GLN A 266 -5.53 -0.83 -2.50
N ARG A 267 -5.96 0.27 -3.12
CA ARG A 267 -5.26 0.88 -4.26
C ARG A 267 -3.87 1.34 -3.87
N PHE A 268 -2.94 1.24 -4.82
CA PHE A 268 -1.60 1.81 -4.70
C PHE A 268 -1.21 2.49 -6.00
N ASN A 269 -0.18 3.34 -5.94
CA ASN A 269 0.37 3.99 -7.12
C ASN A 269 1.89 3.85 -7.14
N PHE A 270 2.45 4.00 -8.33
CA PHE A 270 3.89 4.04 -8.55
C PHE A 270 4.21 4.93 -9.74
N THR A 271 5.40 5.50 -9.75
CA THR A 271 5.87 6.37 -10.84
C THR A 271 7.11 5.78 -11.47
N LEU A 272 7.07 5.52 -12.77
CA LEU A 272 8.23 5.03 -13.51
C LEU A 272 9.32 6.09 -13.61
N ARG A 273 10.56 5.62 -13.78
CA ARG A 273 11.72 6.49 -13.90
C ARG A 273 11.74 7.18 -15.25
N ASP A 274 12.47 8.28 -15.33
CA ASP A 274 12.61 9.17 -16.49
C ASP A 274 13.85 8.88 -17.34
N SER A 275 14.68 7.93 -16.91
CA SER A 275 15.95 7.59 -17.54
C SER A 275 16.19 6.08 -17.53
N GLN A 276 16.82 5.59 -18.61
CA GLN A 276 17.26 4.18 -18.78
C GLN A 276 18.51 3.83 -17.96
N ALA A 277 18.96 4.70 -17.06
CA ALA A 277 20.18 4.47 -16.28
C ALA A 277 20.06 3.25 -15.36
N CYS A 278 18.85 2.88 -14.96
CA CYS A 278 18.57 1.76 -14.06
C CYS A 278 17.66 0.73 -14.73
N LYS A 279 17.91 -0.57 -14.49
CA LYS A 279 17.09 -1.68 -14.99
C LYS A 279 16.80 -2.71 -13.90
N ILE A 280 15.55 -3.14 -13.76
CA ILE A 280 15.18 -4.17 -12.77
C ILE A 280 15.82 -5.52 -13.14
N ILE A 281 16.47 -6.14 -12.17
CA ILE A 281 16.88 -7.55 -12.22
C ILE A 281 16.31 -8.31 -11.01
N HIS A 282 16.00 -9.58 -11.21
CA HIS A 282 15.48 -10.49 -10.18
C HIS A 282 15.71 -11.95 -10.60
N ASN A 283 15.37 -12.91 -9.73
CA ASN A 283 15.56 -14.36 -9.92
C ASN A 283 17.00 -14.78 -10.19
N LEU A 284 17.94 -14.16 -9.48
CA LEU A 284 19.34 -14.54 -9.49
C LEU A 284 19.53 -15.89 -8.77
N GLU A 285 20.47 -16.71 -9.25
CA GLU A 285 20.72 -18.06 -8.73
C GLU A 285 21.48 -17.99 -7.40
N PHE A 286 22.52 -17.15 -7.34
CA PHE A 286 23.36 -16.97 -6.16
C PHE A 286 22.80 -15.87 -5.24
N CYS A 287 22.63 -14.66 -5.76
CA CYS A 287 22.08 -13.49 -5.05
C CYS A 287 20.54 -13.48 -5.06
N LYS A 288 19.93 -14.57 -4.59
CA LYS A 288 18.47 -14.79 -4.53
C LYS A 288 17.68 -13.65 -3.87
N ASP A 289 18.37 -12.87 -3.05
CA ASP A 289 17.81 -11.77 -2.30
C ASP A 289 17.59 -10.49 -3.13
N VAL A 290 18.22 -10.37 -4.30
CA VAL A 290 18.18 -9.20 -5.19
C VAL A 290 16.93 -9.22 -6.06
N ALA A 291 16.15 -8.13 -5.95
CA ALA A 291 14.93 -7.90 -6.72
C ALA A 291 14.69 -6.39 -6.85
N TYR A 292 15.63 -5.68 -7.46
CA TYR A 292 15.60 -4.21 -7.58
C TYR A 292 16.32 -3.74 -8.85
N ALA A 293 16.14 -2.46 -9.18
CA ALA A 293 16.82 -1.83 -10.29
C ALA A 293 18.32 -1.70 -10.02
N VAL A 294 19.14 -2.04 -11.01
CA VAL A 294 20.61 -1.95 -11.00
C VAL A 294 21.09 -1.06 -12.14
N PRO A 295 22.32 -0.53 -12.11
CA PRO A 295 22.84 0.25 -13.22
C PRO A 295 22.80 -0.56 -14.52
N ALA A 296 22.15 0.01 -15.53
CA ALA A 296 22.11 -0.55 -16.87
C ALA A 296 23.51 -0.55 -17.48
N SER A 297 23.86 -1.61 -18.19
CA SER A 297 25.12 -1.67 -18.94
C SER A 297 25.01 -0.93 -20.26
N ALA A 298 26.14 -0.49 -20.81
CA ALA A 298 26.17 0.07 -22.17
C ALA A 298 25.61 -0.92 -23.19
N ALA A 299 25.98 -2.20 -23.07
CA ALA A 299 25.49 -3.26 -23.95
C ALA A 299 23.97 -3.46 -23.88
N LEU A 300 23.35 -3.30 -22.70
CA LEU A 300 21.89 -3.37 -22.57
C LEU A 300 21.21 -2.18 -23.26
N VAL A 301 21.69 -0.97 -23.03
CA VAL A 301 21.11 0.26 -23.62
C VAL A 301 21.26 0.26 -25.15
N GLU A 302 22.35 -0.30 -25.67
CA GLU A 302 22.59 -0.47 -27.11
C GLU A 302 21.82 -1.65 -27.73
N GLY A 303 21.12 -2.45 -26.92
CA GLY A 303 20.35 -3.64 -27.37
C GLY A 303 21.22 -4.85 -27.72
N ALA A 304 22.50 -4.84 -27.35
CA ALA A 304 23.43 -5.96 -27.52
C ALA A 304 23.35 -7.02 -26.40
N GLN A 305 22.68 -6.69 -25.29
CA GLN A 305 22.51 -7.56 -24.12
C GLN A 305 21.03 -7.59 -23.69
N THR A 306 20.55 -8.73 -23.17
CA THR A 306 19.21 -8.85 -22.55
C THR A 306 19.26 -8.57 -21.05
N VAL A 307 18.10 -8.34 -20.42
CA VAL A 307 18.01 -8.15 -18.96
C VAL A 307 18.50 -9.38 -18.20
N ASP A 308 18.17 -10.60 -18.65
CA ASP A 308 18.66 -11.84 -18.01
C ASP A 308 20.18 -11.99 -18.11
N GLN A 309 20.77 -11.58 -19.24
CA GLN A 309 22.22 -11.56 -19.40
C GLN A 309 22.88 -10.53 -18.49
N LEU A 310 22.22 -9.39 -18.23
CA LEU A 310 22.69 -8.40 -17.25
C LEU A 310 22.60 -8.96 -15.83
N ALA A 311 21.49 -9.60 -15.47
CA ALA A 311 21.30 -10.23 -14.17
C ALA A 311 22.37 -11.32 -13.92
N ALA A 312 22.60 -12.20 -14.90
CA ALA A 312 23.63 -13.23 -14.83
C ALA A 312 25.05 -12.64 -14.73
N LEU A 313 25.32 -11.50 -15.38
CA LEU A 313 26.62 -10.84 -15.28
C LEU A 313 26.92 -10.37 -13.85
N TYR A 314 25.94 -9.73 -13.20
CA TYR A 314 26.03 -9.35 -11.79
C TYR A 314 26.16 -10.57 -10.87
N ASP A 315 25.30 -11.57 -11.07
CA ASP A 315 25.22 -12.74 -10.19
C ASP A 315 26.48 -13.61 -10.23
N ASN A 316 26.99 -13.86 -11.43
CA ASN A 316 28.21 -14.66 -11.63
C ASN A 316 29.44 -13.97 -11.01
N TYR A 317 29.53 -12.64 -11.12
CA TYR A 317 30.60 -11.89 -10.49
C TYR A 317 30.54 -12.02 -8.96
N SER A 318 29.38 -11.80 -8.35
CA SER A 318 29.18 -11.98 -6.90
C SER A 318 29.50 -13.41 -6.45
N SER A 319 29.02 -14.41 -7.17
CA SER A 319 29.30 -15.83 -6.89
C SER A 319 30.80 -16.13 -6.93
N SER A 320 31.52 -15.60 -7.92
CA SER A 320 32.98 -15.81 -8.04
C SER A 320 33.78 -15.26 -6.85
N LEU A 321 33.32 -14.17 -6.23
CA LEU A 321 33.96 -13.57 -5.06
C LEU A 321 33.69 -14.35 -3.77
N TYR A 322 32.59 -15.09 -3.71
CA TYR A 322 32.16 -15.83 -2.53
C TYR A 322 33.00 -17.08 -2.26
N VAL A 323 33.53 -17.72 -3.32
CA VAL A 323 34.19 -19.04 -3.25
C VAL A 323 35.31 -19.10 -2.20
N ASN A 324 36.18 -18.08 -2.15
CA ASN A 324 37.29 -18.07 -1.21
C ASN A 324 36.84 -17.92 0.25
N PHE A 325 35.77 -17.17 0.49
CA PHE A 325 35.17 -17.07 1.81
C PHE A 325 34.59 -18.41 2.25
N ASP A 326 33.87 -19.10 1.36
CA ASP A 326 33.28 -20.40 1.69
C ASP A 326 34.35 -21.44 2.03
N TYR A 327 35.46 -21.49 1.27
CA TYR A 327 36.60 -22.35 1.60
C TYR A 327 37.24 -22.01 2.94
N ALA A 328 37.35 -20.73 3.29
CA ALA A 328 37.86 -20.33 4.59
C ALA A 328 36.90 -20.74 5.72
N LEU A 329 35.58 -20.61 5.52
CA LEU A 329 34.58 -21.03 6.50
C LEU A 329 34.55 -22.54 6.70
N GLN A 330 34.83 -23.34 5.66
CA GLN A 330 34.96 -24.80 5.77
C GLN A 330 36.11 -25.25 6.69
N GLN A 331 37.08 -24.37 6.99
CA GLN A 331 38.13 -24.67 7.97
C GLN A 331 37.68 -24.47 9.42
N ILE A 332 36.51 -23.86 9.63
CA ILE A 332 35.93 -23.63 10.95
C ILE A 332 35.12 -24.88 11.34
N PRO A 333 35.28 -25.42 12.57
CA PRO A 333 34.49 -26.56 13.04
C PRO A 333 33.03 -26.14 13.28
N CYS A 334 32.21 -26.24 12.23
CA CYS A 334 30.78 -25.91 12.23
C CYS A 334 29.92 -27.04 12.82
N ASP A 335 30.26 -28.29 12.47
CA ASP A 335 29.50 -29.50 12.77
C ASP A 335 30.22 -30.34 13.82
N THR A 336 30.44 -29.76 15.00
CA THR A 336 31.08 -30.41 16.15
C THR A 336 30.19 -30.32 17.39
N GLU A 337 30.61 -30.95 18.48
CA GLU A 337 29.95 -30.87 19.79
C GLU A 337 29.72 -29.41 20.22
N LEU A 338 28.66 -29.17 21.00
CA LEU A 338 28.17 -27.82 21.34
C LEU A 338 29.22 -26.91 22.01
N ASP A 339 30.19 -27.48 22.73
CA ASP A 339 31.27 -26.77 23.40
C ASP A 339 32.49 -26.49 22.51
N ALA A 340 32.57 -27.13 21.34
CA ALA A 340 33.63 -26.95 20.35
C ALA A 340 33.22 -26.11 19.14
N ARG A 341 31.93 -25.78 19.00
CA ARG A 341 31.43 -24.85 17.97
C ARG A 341 31.83 -23.42 18.29
N TYR A 342 32.03 -22.60 17.24
CA TYR A 342 32.39 -21.18 17.43
C TYR A 342 31.27 -20.35 18.09
N SER A 343 30.02 -20.81 18.00
CA SER A 343 28.87 -20.19 18.64
C SER A 343 27.79 -21.21 19.01
N PRO A 344 27.14 -21.04 20.18
CA PRO A 344 26.01 -21.86 20.59
C PRO A 344 24.66 -21.41 19.98
N ILE A 345 24.60 -20.22 19.37
CA ILE A 345 23.35 -19.62 18.87
C ILE A 345 23.34 -19.53 17.33
N VAL A 346 24.47 -19.13 16.73
CA VAL A 346 24.58 -19.00 15.26
C VAL A 346 25.35 -20.19 14.67
N THR A 347 25.00 -20.52 13.44
CA THR A 347 25.56 -21.63 12.66
C THR A 347 26.40 -21.10 11.51
N CYS A 348 27.24 -21.96 10.92
CA CYS A 348 27.95 -21.58 9.71
C CYS A 348 27.01 -21.27 8.55
N ASP A 349 25.81 -21.84 8.49
CA ASP A 349 24.82 -21.49 7.48
C ASP A 349 24.29 -20.07 7.66
N ASP A 350 24.11 -19.61 8.90
CA ASP A 350 23.78 -18.20 9.20
C ASP A 350 24.92 -17.28 8.73
N CYS A 351 26.17 -17.64 9.02
CA CYS A 351 27.33 -16.90 8.53
C CYS A 351 27.42 -16.87 6.99
N ARG A 352 27.21 -18.01 6.33
CA ARG A 352 27.14 -18.11 4.85
C ARG A 352 26.07 -17.17 4.30
N HIS A 353 24.88 -17.21 4.89
CA HIS A 353 23.75 -16.37 4.49
C HIS A 353 24.06 -14.88 4.66
N SER A 354 24.52 -14.46 5.85
CA SER A 354 24.83 -13.05 6.14
C SER A 354 25.99 -12.52 5.30
N TYR A 355 27.03 -13.33 5.05
CA TYR A 355 28.11 -12.95 4.15
C TYR A 355 27.65 -12.85 2.69
N ARG A 356 26.83 -13.79 2.21
CA ARG A 356 26.24 -13.74 0.88
C ARG A 356 25.40 -12.48 0.70
N GLN A 357 24.49 -12.19 1.63
CA GLN A 357 23.67 -10.98 1.57
C GLN A 357 24.56 -9.73 1.51
N TRP A 358 25.53 -9.59 2.41
CA TRP A 358 26.48 -8.49 2.33
C TRP A 358 27.21 -8.40 1.01
N LEU A 359 27.74 -9.51 0.50
CA LEU A 359 28.45 -9.54 -0.76
C LEU A 359 27.57 -9.03 -1.88
N CYS A 360 26.35 -9.57 -2.01
CA CYS A 360 25.36 -9.14 -2.99
C CYS A 360 25.05 -7.64 -2.88
N ALA A 361 24.80 -7.10 -1.68
CA ALA A 361 24.55 -5.67 -1.50
C ALA A 361 25.76 -4.80 -1.85
N VAL A 362 26.99 -5.27 -1.60
CA VAL A 362 28.18 -4.48 -1.91
C VAL A 362 28.65 -4.59 -3.37
N THR A 363 28.24 -5.63 -4.08
CA THR A 363 28.60 -5.86 -5.49
C THR A 363 27.52 -5.45 -6.48
N ILE A 364 26.25 -5.54 -6.08
CA ILE A 364 25.08 -5.26 -6.91
C ILE A 364 24.40 -4.00 -6.34
N PRO A 365 24.75 -2.80 -6.82
CA PRO A 365 24.20 -1.56 -6.29
C PRO A 365 22.72 -1.42 -6.67
N ARG A 366 21.86 -1.07 -5.70
CA ARG A 366 20.49 -0.63 -5.99
C ARG A 366 20.54 0.76 -6.61
N CYS A 367 19.97 0.88 -7.80
CA CYS A 367 20.03 2.03 -8.67
C CYS A 367 18.76 2.86 -8.57
N SER A 368 18.90 4.17 -8.62
CA SER A 368 17.81 5.12 -8.71
C SER A 368 18.19 6.27 -9.63
N THR A 369 17.20 6.91 -10.24
CA THR A 369 17.36 8.20 -10.93
C THR A 369 16.91 9.37 -10.06
N LEU A 370 16.41 9.09 -8.85
CA LEU A 370 15.99 10.09 -7.88
C LEU A 370 17.20 10.73 -7.20
N ASP A 371 17.24 12.06 -7.19
CA ASP A 371 18.18 12.83 -6.37
C ASP A 371 17.65 12.92 -4.93
N ALA A 372 18.17 12.07 -4.05
CA ALA A 372 17.80 12.02 -2.64
C ALA A 372 19.02 12.24 -1.73
N PRO A 373 18.86 12.90 -0.55
CA PRO A 373 19.98 13.28 0.33
C PRO A 373 20.92 12.16 0.79
N LEU A 374 20.45 10.89 0.79
CA LEU A 374 21.23 9.72 1.19
C LEU A 374 21.78 8.92 0.01
N TYR A 375 21.43 9.27 -1.22
CA TYR A 375 21.88 8.55 -2.39
C TYR A 375 23.19 9.11 -2.90
N LYS A 376 24.03 8.20 -3.41
CA LYS A 376 25.35 8.56 -3.90
C LYS A 376 25.34 8.63 -5.42
N LEU A 377 25.59 9.82 -5.96
CA LEU A 377 25.75 10.03 -7.39
C LEU A 377 27.04 9.36 -7.90
N TYR A 378 26.91 8.62 -8.99
CA TYR A 378 28.02 8.18 -9.84
C TYR A 378 27.81 8.72 -11.25
N ASN A 379 28.87 9.20 -11.87
CA ASN A 379 28.83 9.61 -13.27
C ASN A 379 28.93 8.40 -14.20
N GLN A 380 28.88 8.67 -15.50
CA GLN A 380 29.05 7.67 -16.54
C GLN A 380 30.35 6.87 -16.36
N SER A 381 30.27 5.55 -16.53
CA SER A 381 31.39 4.61 -16.32
C SER A 381 32.02 4.67 -14.92
N GLU A 382 31.36 5.28 -13.94
CA GLU A 382 31.75 5.21 -12.54
C GLU A 382 30.85 4.21 -11.81
N GLY A 383 31.33 3.77 -10.66
CA GLY A 383 30.56 2.93 -9.76
C GLY A 383 31.35 2.65 -8.49
N ARG A 384 30.70 1.97 -7.55
CA ARG A 384 31.31 1.66 -6.25
C ARG A 384 32.46 0.66 -6.32
N THR A 385 32.53 -0.15 -7.39
CA THR A 385 33.57 -1.13 -7.63
C THR A 385 34.11 -0.99 -9.06
N ASP A 386 35.34 -1.47 -9.27
CA ASP A 386 35.94 -1.53 -10.60
C ASP A 386 35.14 -2.42 -11.56
N PHE A 387 34.45 -3.44 -11.06
CA PHE A 387 33.54 -4.25 -11.87
C PHE A 387 32.41 -3.42 -12.48
N ILE A 388 31.78 -2.53 -11.70
CA ILE A 388 30.77 -1.62 -12.25
C ILE A 388 31.40 -0.68 -13.27
N ALA A 389 32.49 -0.01 -12.90
CA ALA A 389 33.13 0.99 -13.74
C ALA A 389 33.67 0.42 -15.07
N GLN A 390 34.25 -0.79 -15.04
CA GLN A 390 34.98 -1.36 -16.18
C GLN A 390 34.22 -2.45 -16.93
N THR A 391 33.27 -3.16 -16.29
CA THR A 391 32.55 -4.27 -16.93
C THR A 391 31.11 -3.90 -17.25
N ILE A 392 30.37 -3.32 -16.28
CA ILE A 392 29.02 -2.82 -16.54
C ILE A 392 29.07 -1.58 -17.43
N GLN A 393 30.04 -0.68 -17.17
CA GLN A 393 30.24 0.58 -17.87
C GLN A 393 28.91 1.35 -18.05
N PRO A 394 28.27 1.81 -16.96
CA PRO A 394 26.98 2.48 -17.06
C PRO A 394 27.07 3.70 -18.00
N PRO A 395 26.25 3.77 -19.06
CA PRO A 395 26.36 4.84 -20.06
C PRO A 395 25.77 6.17 -19.57
N LEU A 396 25.01 6.14 -18.47
CA LEU A 396 24.31 7.27 -17.88
C LEU A 396 24.68 7.39 -16.39
N SER A 397 24.67 8.62 -15.88
CA SER A 397 24.82 8.86 -14.45
C SER A 397 23.62 8.29 -13.69
N TYR A 398 23.86 7.81 -12.48
CA TYR A 398 22.83 7.22 -11.63
C TYR A 398 23.13 7.48 -10.15
N TYR A 399 22.11 7.31 -9.32
CA TYR A 399 22.20 7.36 -7.88
C TYR A 399 22.22 5.95 -7.31
N GLU A 400 23.20 5.63 -6.46
CA GLU A 400 23.22 4.40 -5.68
C GLU A 400 22.48 4.61 -4.35
N VAL A 401 21.51 3.72 -4.08
CA VAL A 401 21.00 3.50 -2.73
C VAL A 401 22.00 2.62 -1.99
N LEU A 402 22.80 3.23 -1.11
CA LEU A 402 23.89 2.55 -0.42
C LEU A 402 23.39 1.37 0.42
N PRO A 403 24.16 0.28 0.57
CA PRO A 403 23.82 -0.83 1.46
C PRO A 403 23.56 -0.38 2.88
N CYS A 404 22.56 -0.97 3.54
CA CYS A 404 22.33 -0.69 4.95
C CYS A 404 23.50 -1.16 5.83
N LEU A 405 23.85 -0.37 6.84
CA LEU A 405 24.90 -0.70 7.81
C LEU A 405 24.60 -2.01 8.55
N ASN A 406 23.32 -2.32 8.78
CA ASN A 406 22.87 -3.54 9.45
C ASN A 406 23.33 -4.82 8.71
N ILE A 407 23.49 -4.79 7.39
CA ILE A 407 23.99 -5.94 6.62
C ILE A 407 25.46 -6.22 6.95
N CYS A 408 26.28 -5.19 7.12
CA CYS A 408 27.65 -5.38 7.62
C CYS A 408 27.63 -5.93 9.05
N GLN A 409 26.78 -5.36 9.92
CA GLN A 409 26.68 -5.78 11.32
C GLN A 409 26.19 -7.24 11.46
N ALA A 410 25.35 -7.70 10.53
CA ALA A 410 24.90 -9.08 10.47
C ALA A 410 26.09 -10.04 10.29
N ILE A 411 27.03 -9.75 9.39
CA ILE A 411 28.25 -10.58 9.26
C ILE A 411 29.04 -10.62 10.56
N VAL A 412 29.28 -9.45 11.17
CA VAL A 412 30.07 -9.36 12.42
C VAL A 412 29.42 -10.16 13.55
N ARG A 413 28.08 -10.24 13.56
CA ARG A 413 27.30 -11.00 14.54
C ARG A 413 27.30 -12.50 14.24
N ASP A 414 27.13 -12.89 12.99
CA ASP A 414 26.79 -14.26 12.61
C ASP A 414 28.03 -15.11 12.28
N CYS A 415 29.14 -14.48 11.91
CA CYS A 415 30.36 -15.17 11.51
C CYS A 415 31.39 -15.36 12.63
N PRO A 416 32.26 -16.39 12.52
CA PRO A 416 33.35 -16.62 13.46
C PRO A 416 34.27 -15.39 13.62
N PRO A 417 34.71 -15.06 14.85
CA PRO A 417 35.55 -13.90 15.10
C PRO A 417 36.92 -13.98 14.40
N ASP A 418 37.38 -15.17 14.01
CA ASP A 418 38.63 -15.40 13.27
C ASP A 418 38.71 -14.66 11.94
N PHE A 419 37.56 -14.39 11.31
CA PHE A 419 37.50 -13.58 10.09
C PHE A 419 37.82 -12.10 10.31
N GLY A 420 37.71 -11.60 11.55
CA GLY A 420 38.07 -10.23 11.90
C GLY A 420 37.23 -9.15 11.22
N PHE A 421 36.00 -9.47 10.79
CA PHE A 421 35.09 -8.52 10.16
C PHE A 421 34.81 -7.32 11.09
N LYS A 422 34.80 -6.12 10.50
CA LYS A 422 34.54 -4.86 11.22
C LYS A 422 33.73 -3.91 10.36
N CYS A 423 32.74 -3.28 10.98
CA CYS A 423 31.91 -2.28 10.33
C CYS A 423 32.36 -0.86 10.70
N PRO A 424 32.17 0.12 9.81
CA PRO A 424 32.42 1.52 10.14
C PRO A 424 31.52 1.99 11.28
N SER A 425 32.08 2.71 12.25
CA SER A 425 31.38 3.15 13.47
C SER A 425 31.05 4.64 13.48
N THR A 426 31.79 5.46 12.74
CA THR A 426 31.57 6.91 12.68
C THR A 426 30.69 7.29 11.51
N SER A 427 29.78 8.25 11.71
CA SER A 427 28.88 8.77 10.67
C SER A 427 29.59 9.11 9.34
N SER A 428 30.77 9.73 9.40
CA SER A 428 31.57 10.09 8.22
C SER A 428 32.10 8.89 7.42
N LEU A 429 32.31 7.75 8.07
CA LEU A 429 32.76 6.51 7.41
C LEU A 429 31.58 5.70 6.91
N ILE A 430 30.48 5.68 7.66
CA ILE A 430 29.23 5.03 7.25
C ILE A 430 28.78 5.62 5.91
N LYS A 431 28.60 6.96 5.84
CA LYS A 431 28.13 7.67 4.64
C LYS A 431 29.00 7.52 3.38
N LYS A 432 30.21 6.92 3.48
CA LYS A 432 31.05 6.65 2.30
C LYS A 432 30.64 5.38 1.54
N SER A 433 30.07 4.40 2.24
CA SER A 433 29.89 3.04 1.71
C SER A 433 28.61 2.35 2.19
N TYR A 434 27.91 2.92 3.18
CA TYR A 434 26.68 2.39 3.76
C TYR A 434 25.68 3.52 4.04
N GLY A 435 24.40 3.16 4.08
CA GLY A 435 23.31 3.99 4.58
C GLY A 435 22.75 3.44 5.90
N ASP A 436 21.89 4.22 6.55
CA ASP A 436 21.27 3.87 7.84
C ASP A 436 19.98 4.70 7.99
N ASP A 437 18.87 4.03 8.34
CA ASP A 437 17.55 4.65 8.49
C ASP A 437 17.52 5.76 9.53
N LYS A 438 18.43 5.76 10.51
CA LYS A 438 18.53 6.83 11.51
C LYS A 438 18.89 8.20 10.93
N TYR A 439 19.28 8.25 9.66
CA TYR A 439 19.58 9.49 8.94
C TYR A 439 18.41 9.98 8.08
N LEU A 440 17.28 9.28 8.08
CA LEU A 440 16.02 9.81 7.54
C LEU A 440 15.43 10.83 8.49
N ASP A 441 14.85 11.87 7.92
CA ASP A 441 14.02 12.83 8.64
C ASP A 441 12.54 12.39 8.63
N ASP A 442 11.77 12.85 9.62
CA ASP A 442 10.33 12.55 9.71
C ASP A 442 9.61 13.09 8.46
N GLY A 443 8.97 12.19 7.71
CA GLY A 443 8.25 12.52 6.47
C GLY A 443 9.03 12.27 5.18
N ASP A 444 10.27 11.78 5.26
CA ASP A 444 10.99 11.27 4.10
C ASP A 444 10.24 10.08 3.46
N THR A 445 10.09 10.12 2.14
CA THR A 445 9.36 9.12 1.35
C THR A 445 10.25 8.22 0.51
N TYR A 446 11.58 8.34 0.65
CA TYR A 446 12.57 7.54 -0.06
C TYR A 446 13.24 6.52 0.89
N LEU A 447 13.78 5.45 0.31
CA LEU A 447 14.47 4.40 1.07
C LEU A 447 15.80 4.93 1.63
N ALA A 448 16.13 4.71 2.90
CA ALA A 448 17.40 5.20 3.44
C ALA A 448 18.61 4.43 2.89
N CYS A 449 18.45 3.12 2.70
CA CYS A 449 19.53 2.22 2.32
C CYS A 449 19.00 0.91 1.75
N ASN A 450 19.85 0.20 1.00
CA ASN A 450 19.53 -1.08 0.38
C ASN A 450 19.63 -2.21 1.41
N SER A 451 18.50 -2.80 1.78
CA SER A 451 18.39 -3.99 2.64
C SER A 451 17.65 -5.12 1.93
N PHE A 452 17.94 -6.37 2.33
CA PHE A 452 17.24 -7.57 1.87
C PHE A 452 16.17 -8.07 2.85
N THR A 453 16.14 -7.51 4.07
CA THR A 453 15.08 -7.79 5.02
C THR A 453 13.81 -7.11 4.54
N PHE A 454 12.83 -7.89 4.09
CA PHE A 454 11.43 -7.50 3.99
C PHE A 454 10.92 -7.17 5.40
N GLN A 455 11.26 -5.99 5.92
CA GLN A 455 10.47 -5.40 6.98
C GLN A 455 9.32 -4.71 6.27
N HIS A 456 8.13 -5.31 6.38
CA HIS A 456 6.89 -4.61 6.11
C HIS A 456 6.86 -3.37 7.01
N THR A 457 7.30 -2.23 6.49
CA THR A 457 6.98 -0.93 7.10
C THR A 457 5.56 -0.59 6.68
N SER A 458 4.58 -1.39 7.12
CA SER A 458 3.26 -0.83 7.32
C SER A 458 3.40 0.18 8.44
N ALA A 459 3.26 1.47 8.14
CA ALA A 459 3.04 2.52 9.12
C ALA A 459 1.68 2.28 9.81
N GLY A 460 1.61 1.23 10.60
CA GLY A 460 0.54 0.89 11.51
C GLY A 460 1.22 0.69 12.85
N SER A 461 1.31 1.76 13.63
CA SER A 461 1.63 1.68 15.05
C SER A 461 0.64 0.72 15.70
N ARG A 462 1.00 -0.56 15.83
CA ARG A 462 0.37 -1.46 16.80
C ARG A 462 0.93 -1.09 18.15
N THR A 463 0.36 -0.05 18.77
CA THR A 463 0.41 0.07 20.23
C THR A 463 -0.30 -1.16 20.78
N HIS A 464 0.45 -2.20 21.10
CA HIS A 464 -0.04 -3.28 21.95
C HIS A 464 -0.29 -2.69 23.34
N HIS A 465 -1.47 -2.10 23.53
CA HIS A 465 -2.01 -1.87 24.86
C HIS A 465 -2.29 -3.24 25.48
N ILE A 466 -1.30 -3.78 26.19
CA ILE A 466 -1.49 -4.90 27.09
C ILE A 466 -2.61 -4.48 28.05
N PRO A 467 -3.79 -5.14 28.05
CA PRO A 467 -4.87 -4.76 28.96
C PRO A 467 -4.37 -5.06 30.37
N TRP A 468 -4.19 -4.03 31.20
CA TRP A 468 -3.72 -4.18 32.58
C TRP A 468 -4.62 -5.14 33.39
N ILE A 469 -5.86 -5.34 32.94
CA ILE A 469 -6.83 -6.28 33.49
C ILE A 469 -6.33 -7.74 33.42
N LEU A 470 -5.65 -8.15 32.34
CA LEU A 470 -5.12 -9.52 32.20
C LEU A 470 -3.92 -9.78 33.12
N LEU A 471 -3.10 -8.75 33.35
CA LEU A 471 -1.93 -8.84 34.24
C LEU A 471 -2.36 -8.89 35.72
N ILE A 472 -3.43 -8.17 36.07
CA ILE A 472 -4.04 -8.21 37.41
C ILE A 472 -4.75 -9.55 37.66
N LEU A 473 -5.43 -10.12 36.65
CA LEU A 473 -6.07 -11.44 36.76
C LEU A 473 -5.05 -12.58 36.94
N CYS A 474 -3.87 -12.51 36.29
CA CYS A 474 -2.80 -13.50 36.51
C CYS A 474 -2.19 -13.40 37.92
N LEU A 475 -2.03 -12.19 38.47
CA LEU A 475 -1.51 -11.99 39.83
C LEU A 475 -2.51 -12.42 40.92
N ALA A 476 -3.82 -12.34 40.65
CA ALA A 476 -4.86 -12.78 41.58
C ALA A 476 -5.06 -14.31 41.62
N VAL A 477 -4.49 -15.06 40.67
CA VAL A 477 -4.49 -16.54 40.69
C VAL A 477 -3.22 -17.10 41.34
N LEU A 478 -2.19 -16.25 41.54
CA LEU A 478 -0.92 -16.62 42.16
C LEU A 478 -0.78 -16.14 43.63
N LEU A 479 -1.80 -15.50 44.17
CA LEU A 479 -1.96 -15.13 45.60
C LEU A 479 -3.22 -15.78 46.14
#